data_AF-A0A5B2XLW6-F1
#
_entry.id   AF-A0A5B2XLW6-F1
#
_cell.length_a   1.000
_cell.length_b   1.000
_cell.length_c   1.000
_cell.angle_alpha   90.00
_cell.angle_beta   90.00
_cell.angle_gamma   90.00
#
_symmetry.space_group_name_H-M   'P 1'
#
loop_
_entity.id
_entity.type
_entity.pdbx_description
1 polymer ?
#
loop_
_entity_poly.entity_id
_entity_poly.type
_entity_poly.pdbx_seq_one_letter_code
_entity_poly.pdbx_strand_id
1 'polypeptide(L)'
;MRRPRRGLGAVWRGFAGSLAVGLVLLALVVIGFQVYAGSHGEPGPGAWVVAGHVVAAVVAVVAQRFADRRDGPVGVLAGLGVVAVSAVTLWVFWWA
;
A
#
# COMPACT_ATOMS: atom_id res chain seq x y z
N MET A 1 -10.97 -21.48 25.41
CA MET A 1 -10.66 -20.63 24.24
C MET A 1 -9.89 -21.44 23.19
N ARG A 2 -10.53 -21.89 22.11
CA ARG A 2 -9.82 -22.52 20.97
C ARG A 2 -9.21 -21.40 20.13
N ARG A 3 -7.88 -21.28 20.08
CA ARG A 3 -7.22 -20.42 19.08
C ARG A 3 -7.61 -20.96 17.70
N PRO A 4 -8.28 -20.18 16.83
CA PRO A 4 -8.53 -20.64 15.47
C PRO A 4 -7.18 -20.87 14.80
N ARG A 5 -6.95 -22.08 14.27
CA ARG A 5 -5.83 -22.34 13.36
C ARG A 5 -6.01 -21.40 12.18
N ARG A 6 -5.18 -20.35 12.10
CA ARG A 6 -5.22 -19.41 10.98
C ARG A 6 -4.89 -20.20 9.71
N GLY A 7 -5.89 -20.43 8.86
CA GLY A 7 -5.65 -21.04 7.56
C GLY A 7 -4.67 -20.18 6.75
N LEU A 8 -3.93 -20.81 5.84
CA LEU A 8 -2.94 -20.14 4.99
C LEU A 8 -3.52 -18.89 4.29
N GLY A 9 -4.79 -18.93 3.87
CA GLY A 9 -5.48 -17.78 3.29
C GLY A 9 -5.65 -16.59 4.25
N ALA A 10 -5.84 -16.83 5.55
CA ALA A 10 -5.92 -15.75 6.54
C ALA A 10 -4.54 -15.10 6.79
N VAL A 11 -3.47 -15.90 6.77
CA VAL A 11 -2.09 -15.39 6.86
C VAL A 11 -1.75 -14.55 5.62
N TRP A 12 -2.08 -15.05 4.44
CA TRP A 12 -1.89 -14.34 3.17
C TRP A 12 -2.59 -12.98 3.15
N ARG A 13 -3.88 -12.95 3.51
CA ARG A 13 -4.64 -11.69 3.61
C ARG A 13 -4.06 -10.72 4.62
N GLY A 14 -3.58 -11.22 5.77
CA GLY A 14 -2.91 -10.40 6.77
C GLY A 14 -1.61 -9.78 6.25
N PHE A 15 -0.81 -10.55 5.52
CA PHE A 15 0.42 -10.05 4.88
C PHE A 15 0.12 -8.97 3.82
N ALA A 16 -0.76 -9.26 2.86
CA ALA A 16 -1.17 -8.29 1.84
C ALA A 16 -1.79 -7.04 2.47
N GLY A 17 -2.60 -7.20 3.52
CA GLY A 17 -3.18 -6.08 4.27
C GLY A 17 -2.12 -5.19 4.92
N SER A 18 -1.06 -5.78 5.47
CA SER A 18 0.05 -5.01 6.06
C SER A 18 0.79 -4.16 5.01
N LEU A 19 0.93 -4.66 3.78
CA LEU A 19 1.52 -3.91 2.67
C LEU A 19 0.63 -2.76 2.22
N ALA A 20 -0.69 -2.97 2.14
CA ALA A 20 -1.63 -1.89 1.83
C ALA A 20 -1.57 -0.77 2.88
N VAL A 21 -1.53 -1.12 4.16
CA VAL A 21 -1.33 -0.14 5.25
C VAL A 21 0.01 0.57 5.12
N GLY A 22 1.09 -0.17 4.83
CA GLY A 22 2.42 0.39 4.62
C GLY A 22 2.44 1.44 3.50
N LEU A 23 1.77 1.17 2.38
CA LEU A 23 1.65 2.12 1.27
C LEU A 23 0.86 3.38 1.64
N VAL A 24 -0.21 3.24 2.43
CA VAL A 24 -0.96 4.39 2.95
C VAL A 24 -0.07 5.25 3.85
N LEU A 25 0.63 4.64 4.80
CA LEU A 25 1.54 5.35 5.69
C LEU A 25 2.67 6.03 4.91
N LEU A 26 3.22 5.35 3.91
CA LEU A 26 4.25 5.91 3.04
C LEU A 26 3.73 7.15 2.30
N ALA A 27 2.52 7.08 1.72
CA ALA A 27 1.90 8.23 1.05
C ALA A 27 1.71 9.42 2.01
N LEU A 28 1.24 9.15 3.23
CA LEU A 28 1.07 10.20 4.25
C LEU A 28 2.41 10.85 4.65
N VAL A 29 3.48 10.06 4.79
CA VAL A 29 4.83 10.59 5.08
C VAL A 29 5.32 11.47 3.94
N VAL A 30 5.18 11.03 2.69
CA VAL A 30 5.59 11.80 1.51
C VAL A 30 4.81 13.12 1.40
N ILE A 31 3.49 13.09 1.67
CA ILE A 31 2.68 14.32 1.78
C ILE A 31 3.22 15.22 2.89
N GLY A 32 3.53 14.66 4.06
CA GLY A 32 4.10 15.38 5.19
C GLY A 32 5.39 16.10 4.82
N PHE A 33 6.31 15.43 4.12
CA PHE A 33 7.54 16.04 3.62
C PHE A 33 7.28 17.14 2.59
N GLN A 34 6.33 16.94 1.66
CA GLN A 34 5.96 17.98 0.71
C GLN A 34 5.43 19.25 1.39
N VAL A 35 4.55 19.08 2.39
CA VAL A 35 3.98 20.21 3.14
C VAL A 35 5.06 20.90 3.97
N TYR A 36 5.89 20.12 4.67
CA TYR A 36 6.97 20.64 5.49
C TYR A 36 7.99 21.43 4.65
N ALA A 37 8.48 20.88 3.55
CA ALA A 37 9.43 21.57 2.68
C ALA A 37 8.82 22.86 2.12
N GLY A 38 7.57 22.79 1.64
CA GLY A 38 6.84 23.95 1.14
C GLY A 38 6.65 25.06 2.18
N SER A 39 6.44 24.71 3.46
CA SER A 39 6.31 25.72 4.53
C SER A 39 7.65 26.35 4.94
N HIS A 40 8.78 25.78 4.53
CA HIS A 40 10.12 26.28 4.80
C HIS A 40 10.80 26.89 3.56
N GLY A 41 10.10 26.94 2.41
CA GLY A 41 10.67 27.44 1.16
C GLY A 41 11.68 26.47 0.51
N GLU A 42 11.75 25.24 0.99
CA GLU A 42 12.64 24.20 0.49
C GLU A 42 11.95 23.37 -0.61
N PRO A 43 12.71 22.83 -1.58
CA PRO A 43 12.16 21.93 -2.58
C PRO A 43 11.71 20.61 -1.93
N GLY A 44 10.41 20.31 -2.02
CA GLY A 44 9.83 19.05 -1.56
C GLY A 44 9.96 17.91 -2.58
N PRO A 45 9.41 16.72 -2.27
CA PRO A 45 9.44 15.54 -3.15
C PRO A 45 8.85 15.76 -4.55
N GLY A 46 7.98 16.76 -4.69
CA GLY A 46 7.33 17.12 -5.95
C GLY A 46 5.93 16.53 -6.07
N ALA A 47 5.04 17.28 -6.72
CA ALA A 47 3.63 16.92 -6.86
C ALA A 47 3.41 15.56 -7.55
N TRP A 48 4.26 15.21 -8.53
CA TRP A 48 4.18 13.93 -9.23
C TRP A 48 4.50 12.75 -8.32
N VAL A 49 5.53 12.87 -7.48
CA VAL A 49 5.92 11.83 -6.51
C VAL A 49 4.82 11.64 -5.48
N VAL A 50 4.25 12.73 -4.94
CA VAL A 50 3.12 12.67 -4.01
C VAL A 50 1.92 11.98 -4.65
N ALA A 51 1.51 12.41 -5.85
CA ALA A 51 0.36 11.84 -6.55
C ALA A 51 0.54 10.33 -6.83
N GLY A 52 1.74 9.92 -7.22
CA GLY A 52 2.09 8.52 -7.44
C GLY A 52 1.88 7.65 -6.20
N HIS A 53 2.37 8.10 -5.04
CA HIS A 53 2.18 7.37 -3.78
C HIS A 53 0.71 7.31 -3.34
N VAL A 54 -0.04 8.41 -3.52
CA VAL A 54 -1.47 8.45 -3.21
C VAL A 54 -2.25 7.46 -4.08
N VAL A 55 -1.98 7.45 -5.39
CA VAL A 55 -2.62 6.50 -6.32
C VAL A 55 -2.25 5.06 -5.95
N ALA A 56 -0.98 4.78 -5.67
CA ALA A 56 -0.54 3.46 -5.24
C ALA A 56 -1.26 2.98 -3.96
N ALA A 57 -1.37 3.85 -2.95
CA ALA A 57 -2.08 3.56 -1.72
C ALA A 57 -3.56 3.25 -1.97
N VAL A 58 -4.25 4.06 -2.79
CA VAL A 58 -5.67 3.83 -3.15
C VAL A 58 -5.84 2.49 -3.86
N VAL A 59 -5.02 2.20 -4.86
CA VAL A 59 -5.08 0.93 -5.61
C VAL A 59 -4.85 -0.26 -4.69
N ALA A 60 -3.85 -0.18 -3.79
CA ALA A 60 -3.58 -1.24 -2.83
C ALA A 60 -4.74 -1.48 -1.87
N VAL A 61 -5.37 -0.42 -1.34
CA VAL A 61 -6.55 -0.54 -0.45
C VAL A 61 -7.74 -1.14 -1.20
N VAL A 62 -7.99 -0.73 -2.44
CA VAL A 62 -9.08 -1.29 -3.26
C VAL A 62 -8.82 -2.77 -3.54
N ALA A 63 -7.62 -3.14 -3.98
CA ALA A 63 -7.24 -4.53 -4.23
C ALA A 63 -7.36 -5.39 -2.96
N GLN A 64 -6.88 -4.89 -1.82
CA GLN A 64 -7.01 -5.57 -0.53
C GLN A 64 -8.48 -5.74 -0.13
N ARG A 65 -9.33 -4.73 -0.34
CA ARG A 65 -10.76 -4.82 -0.06
C ARG A 65 -11.46 -5.89 -0.90
N PHE A 66 -11.02 -6.11 -2.14
CA PHE A 66 -11.48 -7.23 -2.96
C PHE A 66 -10.94 -8.57 -2.45
N ALA A 67 -9.67 -8.64 -2.08
CA ALA A 67 -9.06 -9.82 -1.46
C ALA A 67 -9.78 -10.24 -0.17
N ASP A 68 -10.27 -9.26 0.57
CA ASP A 68 -10.97 -9.47 1.84
C ASP A 68 -12.42 -9.96 1.70
N ARG A 69 -13.02 -9.75 0.52
CA ARG A 69 -14.43 -10.08 0.24
C ARG A 69 -14.61 -11.35 -0.58
N ARG A 70 -13.55 -11.87 -1.20
CA ARG A 70 -13.61 -13.02 -2.10
C ARG A 70 -12.78 -14.15 -1.51
N ASP A 71 -13.42 -15.29 -1.27
CA ASP A 71 -12.72 -16.52 -0.92
C ASP A 71 -12.12 -17.20 -2.16
N GLY A 72 -11.12 -18.04 -1.95
CA GLY A 72 -10.50 -18.84 -3.01
C GLY A 72 -9.55 -18.06 -3.93
N PRO A 73 -9.35 -18.51 -5.18
CA PRO A 73 -8.30 -18.02 -6.08
C PRO A 73 -8.39 -16.51 -6.39
N VAL A 74 -9.61 -15.98 -6.48
CA VAL A 74 -9.84 -14.55 -6.75
C VAL A 74 -9.30 -13.69 -5.62
N GLY A 75 -9.48 -14.12 -4.36
CA GLY A 75 -8.93 -13.42 -3.20
C GLY A 75 -7.39 -13.45 -3.19
N VAL A 76 -6.80 -14.57 -3.60
CA VAL A 76 -5.34 -14.70 -3.71
C VAL A 76 -4.78 -13.77 -4.78
N LEU A 77 -5.38 -13.73 -5.98
CA LEU A 77 -4.96 -12.85 -7.08
C LEU A 77 -5.09 -11.37 -6.70
N ALA A 78 -6.16 -10.98 -6.00
CA ALA A 78 -6.31 -9.63 -5.50
C ALA A 78 -5.20 -9.25 -4.51
N GLY A 79 -4.81 -10.16 -3.60
CA GLY A 79 -3.66 -9.97 -2.70
C GLY A 79 -2.32 -9.88 -3.45
N LEU A 80 -2.13 -10.64 -4.53
CA LEU A 80 -0.95 -10.51 -5.40
C LEU A 80 -0.90 -9.14 -6.08
N GLY A 81 -2.05 -8.58 -6.43
CA GLY A 81 -2.17 -7.20 -6.91
C GLY A 81 -1.60 -6.19 -5.91
N VAL A 82 -1.88 -6.35 -4.62
CA VAL A 82 -1.31 -5.49 -3.56
C VAL A 82 0.22 -5.61 -3.54
N VAL A 83 0.76 -6.83 -3.54
CA VAL A 83 2.20 -7.09 -3.56
C VAL A 83 2.87 -6.45 -4.78
N ALA A 84 2.27 -6.61 -5.96
CA ALA A 84 2.78 -6.03 -7.20
C ALA A 84 2.80 -4.50 -7.15
N VAL A 85 1.72 -3.87 -6.68
CA VAL A 85 1.66 -2.41 -6.50
C VAL A 85 2.73 -1.93 -5.52
N SER A 86 2.92 -2.62 -4.40
CA SER A 86 3.97 -2.29 -3.43
C SER A 86 5.37 -2.39 -4.06
N ALA A 87 5.66 -3.47 -4.77
CA ALA A 87 6.95 -3.67 -5.43
C ALA A 87 7.22 -2.60 -6.50
N VAL A 88 6.22 -2.30 -7.35
CA VAL A 88 6.33 -1.25 -8.38
C VAL A 88 6.52 0.12 -7.75
N THR A 89 5.75 0.45 -6.70
CA THR A 89 5.85 1.73 -6.01
C THR A 89 7.23 1.92 -5.42
N LEU A 90 7.73 0.92 -4.68
CA LEU A 90 9.07 0.96 -4.12
C LEU A 90 10.11 1.07 -5.24
N TRP A 91 10.06 0.24 -6.27
CA TRP A 91 11.04 0.30 -7.35
C TRP A 91 11.08 1.65 -8.08
N VAL A 92 9.92 2.21 -8.42
CA VAL A 92 9.82 3.46 -9.20
C VAL A 92 10.20 4.67 -8.36
N PHE A 93 9.73 4.73 -7.11
CA PHE A 93 9.89 5.92 -6.27
C PHE A 93 11.04 5.83 -5.26
N TRP A 94 11.76 4.70 -5.16
CA TRP A 94 12.94 4.59 -4.29
C TRP A 94 14.07 5.54 -4.70
N TRP A 95 14.10 5.93 -5.96
CA TRP A 95 15.11 6.82 -6.53
C TRP A 95 14.66 8.29 -6.59
N ALA A 96 13.47 8.59 -6.07
CA ALA A 96 12.89 9.92 -6.07
C ALA A 96 13.57 10.85 -5.07
#